data_AF-A0A4U2YR89-F1
#
_entry.id   AF-A0A4U2YR89-F1
#
_cell.length_a   1.000
_cell.length_b   1.000
_cell.length_c   1.000
_cell.angle_alpha   90.00
_cell.angle_beta   90.00
_cell.angle_gamma   90.00
#
_symmetry.space_group_name_H-M   'P 1'
#
loop_
_entity.id
_entity.type
_entity.pdbx_description
1 polymer ?
#
loop_
_entity_poly.entity_id
_entity_poly.type
_entity_poly.pdbx_seq_one_letter_code
_entity_poly.pdbx_strand_id
1 'polypeptide(L)'
;MNRHRIKPSTGKQDRSSKIPMHDILGQRVRVGDRVDVFSPHGISYENVQVIQIGGKRWIQADEHMRFGGLGNHEMIKVKKSNEELNIHE
;
A
#
# COMPACT_ATOMS: atom_id res chain seq x y z
N MET A 1 -43.38 -14.09 10.65
CA MET A 1 -42.17 -13.43 11.18
C MET A 1 -40.96 -14.31 10.89
N ASN A 2 -40.18 -14.00 9.85
CA ASN A 2 -38.98 -14.77 9.48
C ASN A 2 -37.72 -14.08 10.03
N ARG A 3 -36.98 -14.76 10.91
CA ARG A 3 -35.65 -14.32 11.36
C ARG A 3 -34.63 -14.75 10.32
N HIS A 4 -34.05 -13.80 9.59
CA HIS A 4 -32.89 -14.08 8.75
C HIS A 4 -31.65 -14.28 9.64
N ARG A 5 -31.19 -15.53 9.68
CA ARG A 5 -29.93 -15.94 10.30
C ARG A 5 -28.78 -15.50 9.39
N ILE A 6 -28.08 -14.44 9.77
CA ILE A 6 -26.83 -14.04 9.12
C ILE A 6 -25.81 -15.15 9.40
N LYS A 7 -25.39 -15.86 8.34
CA LYS A 7 -24.28 -16.81 8.44
C LYS A 7 -22.98 -16.00 8.43
N PRO A 8 -22.07 -16.15 9.42
CA PRO A 8 -20.76 -15.55 9.32
C PRO A 8 -20.06 -16.16 8.11
N SER A 9 -19.62 -15.33 7.17
CA SER A 9 -18.84 -15.79 6.03
C SER A 9 -17.52 -16.37 6.53
N THR A 10 -17.40 -17.69 6.45
CA THR A 10 -16.14 -18.44 6.54
C THR A 10 -15.28 -18.12 5.33
N GLY A 11 -14.81 -16.88 5.23
CA GLY A 11 -13.71 -16.50 4.36
C GLY A 11 -12.43 -16.76 5.11
N LYS A 12 -11.73 -17.87 4.81
CA LYS A 12 -10.30 -17.95 5.07
C LYS A 12 -9.68 -16.76 4.33
N GLN A 13 -9.39 -15.68 5.06
CA GLN A 13 -8.51 -14.63 4.56
C GLN A 13 -7.18 -15.31 4.27
N ASP A 14 -6.87 -15.50 2.99
CA ASP A 14 -5.50 -15.70 2.56
C ASP A 14 -4.75 -14.40 2.92
N ARG A 15 -4.26 -14.35 4.16
CA ARG A 15 -3.45 -13.26 4.72
C ARG A 15 -2.01 -13.35 4.19
N SER A 16 -1.81 -13.80 2.95
CA SER A 16 -0.59 -13.44 2.24
C SER A 16 -0.72 -11.98 1.83
N SER A 17 -0.46 -11.13 2.82
CA SER A 17 0.09 -9.78 2.74
C SER A 17 0.70 -9.51 1.35
N LYS A 18 -0.09 -8.96 0.44
CA LYS A 18 0.38 -8.54 -0.88
C LYS A 18 0.08 -7.07 -0.98
N ILE A 19 1.11 -6.30 -1.33
CA ILE A 19 0.92 -4.90 -1.67
C ILE A 19 -0.10 -4.83 -2.80
N PRO A 20 -1.18 -4.06 -2.62
CA PRO A 20 -2.27 -4.03 -3.58
C PRO A 20 -1.82 -3.42 -4.90
N MET A 21 -2.51 -3.81 -5.97
CA MET A 21 -2.25 -3.28 -7.31
C MET A 21 -2.80 -1.87 -7.49
N HIS A 22 -3.74 -1.46 -6.64
CA HIS A 22 -4.37 -0.16 -6.63
C HIS A 22 -4.35 0.40 -5.20
N ASP A 23 -4.23 1.73 -5.09
CA ASP A 23 -4.34 2.43 -3.81
C ASP A 23 -5.82 2.60 -3.42
N ILE A 24 -6.09 3.18 -2.24
CA ILE A 24 -7.47 3.38 -1.77
C ILE A 24 -8.28 4.36 -2.62
N LEU A 25 -7.62 5.14 -3.49
CA LEU A 25 -8.25 6.05 -4.43
C LEU A 25 -8.44 5.41 -5.82
N GLY A 26 -8.13 4.11 -5.96
CA GLY A 26 -8.24 3.36 -7.20
C GLY A 26 -7.10 3.61 -8.19
N GLN A 27 -6.06 4.36 -7.82
CA GLN A 27 -4.92 4.61 -8.68
C GLN A 27 -4.03 3.37 -8.76
N ARG A 28 -3.58 3.02 -9.97
CA ARG A 28 -2.67 1.89 -10.15
C ARG A 28 -1.31 2.16 -9.52
N VAL A 29 -0.90 1.28 -8.62
CA VAL A 29 0.39 1.28 -7.95
C VAL A 29 1.37 0.44 -8.77
N ARG A 30 2.51 1.03 -9.16
CA ARG A 30 3.60 0.43 -9.94
C ARG A 30 4.86 0.29 -9.08
N VAL A 31 5.78 -0.58 -9.50
CA VAL A 31 7.13 -0.61 -8.91
C VAL A 31 7.82 0.71 -9.26
N GLY A 32 8.52 1.30 -8.29
CA GLY A 32 9.15 2.62 -8.37
C GLY A 32 8.27 3.77 -7.86
N ASP A 33 6.96 3.55 -7.72
CA ASP A 33 6.06 4.57 -7.16
C ASP A 33 6.40 4.84 -5.69
N ARG A 34 6.20 6.09 -5.27
CA ARG A 34 6.21 6.51 -3.87
C ARG A 34 4.78 6.52 -3.34
N VAL A 35 4.60 6.07 -2.11
CA VAL A 35 3.28 5.89 -1.50
C VAL A 35 3.34 6.29 -0.03
N ASP A 36 2.22 6.72 0.51
CA ASP A 36 2.01 6.87 1.95
C ASP A 36 1.21 5.67 2.44
N VAL A 37 1.57 5.13 3.59
CA VAL A 37 0.93 3.98 4.23
C VAL A 37 0.24 4.44 5.50
N PHE A 38 -1.04 4.13 5.62
CA PHE A 38 -1.93 4.55 6.69
C PHE A 38 -2.32 3.35 7.55
N SER A 39 -2.50 3.58 8.84
CA SER A 39 -3.17 2.69 9.76
C SER A 39 -4.48 3.34 10.23
N PRO A 40 -5.38 2.61 10.91
CA PRO A 40 -6.56 3.20 11.54
C PRO A 40 -6.25 4.30 12.57
N HIS A 41 -4.99 4.41 13.02
CA HIS A 41 -4.53 5.40 13.99
C HIS A 41 -3.79 6.58 13.36
N GLY A 42 -3.71 6.66 12.03
CA GLY A 42 -3.02 7.72 11.30
C GLY A 42 -1.93 7.19 10.37
N ILE A 43 -1.08 8.10 9.88
CA ILE A 43 -0.02 7.79 8.93
C ILE A 43 1.05 6.95 9.61
N SER A 44 1.40 5.82 9.01
CA SER A 44 2.45 4.92 9.49
C SER A 44 3.78 5.20 8.82
N TYR A 45 3.78 5.41 7.51
CA TYR A 45 4.99 5.69 6.74
C TYR A 45 4.69 6.62 5.57
N GLU A 46 5.50 7.64 5.39
CA GLU A 46 5.35 8.62 4.31
C GLU A 46 6.41 8.44 3.23
N ASN A 47 6.02 8.71 1.99
CA ASN A 47 6.90 8.78 0.83
C ASN A 47 7.80 7.54 0.68
N VAL A 48 7.26 6.35 0.93
CA VAL A 48 7.99 5.08 0.88
C VAL A 48 7.92 4.46 -0.51
N GLN A 49 8.97 3.77 -0.94
CA GLN A 49 9.05 3.25 -2.31
C GLN A 49 8.47 1.85 -2.42
N VAL A 50 7.69 1.61 -3.48
CA VAL A 50 7.28 0.27 -3.90
C VAL A 50 8.41 -0.36 -4.70
N ILE A 51 9.00 -1.45 -4.21
CA ILE A 51 10.08 -2.18 -4.89
C ILE A 51 9.64 -3.61 -5.24
N GLN A 52 10.45 -4.31 -6.03
CA GLN A 52 10.25 -5.72 -6.34
C GLN A 52 11.51 -6.53 -6.07
N ILE A 53 11.39 -7.57 -5.24
CA ILE A 53 12.48 -8.48 -4.88
C ILE A 53 11.96 -9.91 -5.01
N GLY A 54 12.67 -10.74 -5.80
CA GLY A 54 12.31 -12.15 -5.99
C GLY A 54 10.87 -12.35 -6.50
N GLY A 55 10.41 -11.48 -7.40
CA GLY A 55 9.06 -11.53 -7.97
C GLY A 55 7.93 -11.04 -7.04
N LYS A 56 8.25 -10.63 -5.81
CA LYS A 56 7.27 -10.09 -4.85
C LYS A 56 7.46 -8.60 -4.66
N ARG A 57 6.36 -7.88 -4.40
CA ARG A 57 6.37 -6.44 -4.17
C ARG A 57 6.60 -6.14 -2.68
N TRP A 58 7.37 -5.11 -2.38
CA TRP A 58 7.69 -4.66 -1.02
C TRP A 58 7.53 -3.16 -0.89
N ILE A 59 7.23 -2.69 0.32
CA ILE A 59 7.34 -1.28 0.70
C ILE A 59 8.67 -1.12 1.41
N GLN A 60 9.42 -0.11 0.98
CA GLN A 60 10.71 0.25 1.54
C GLN A 60 10.64 1.65 2.13
N ALA A 61 10.71 1.75 3.46
CA ALA A 61 10.67 3.01 4.19
C ALA A 61 12.05 3.66 4.27
N ASP A 62 13.07 2.85 4.56
CA ASP A 62 14.48 3.19 4.49
C ASP A 62 15.24 2.07 3.73
N GLU A 63 16.52 2.28 3.44
CA GLU A 63 17.29 1.34 2.61
C GLU A 63 17.48 -0.06 3.22
N HIS A 64 17.24 -0.23 4.53
CA HIS A 64 17.43 -1.48 5.26
C HIS A 64 16.12 -2.14 5.71
N MET A 65 15.03 -1.39 5.81
CA MET A 65 13.72 -1.84 6.29
C MET A 65 12.77 -2.14 5.13
N ARG A 66 12.21 -3.35 5.12
CA ARG A 66 11.26 -3.81 4.09
C ARG A 66 10.04 -4.46 4.71
N PHE A 67 8.86 -4.08 4.24
CA PHE A 67 7.60 -4.71 4.61
C PHE A 67 7.08 -5.55 3.46
N GLY A 68 6.91 -6.85 3.71
CA GLY A 68 6.41 -7.81 2.73
C GLY A 68 4.89 -7.84 2.65
N GLY A 69 4.21 -6.89 3.30
CA GLY A 69 2.79 -6.95 3.57
C GLY A 69 2.24 -5.73 4.25
N LEU A 70 1.06 -5.28 3.82
CA LEU A 70 0.26 -4.30 4.52
C LEU A 70 -0.77 -5.08 5.34
N GLY A 71 -0.70 -5.00 6.67
CA GLY A 71 -1.67 -5.63 7.57
C GLY A 71 -3.03 -4.92 7.50
N ASN A 72 -3.54 -4.41 8.62
CA ASN A 72 -4.70 -3.50 8.63
C ASN A 72 -4.35 -2.09 8.11
N HIS A 73 -3.39 -2.00 7.19
CA HIS A 73 -2.86 -0.74 6.70
C HIS A 73 -3.36 -0.49 5.27
N GLU A 74 -3.65 0.78 4.99
CA GLU A 74 -4.06 1.30 3.71
C GLU A 74 -2.91 2.06 3.05
N MET A 75 -3.04 2.40 1.77
CA MET A 75 -1.99 3.16 1.08
C MET A 75 -2.58 4.17 0.08
N ILE A 76 -1.88 5.29 -0.12
CA ILE A 76 -2.15 6.32 -1.14
C ILE A 76 -0.90 6.54 -1.98
N LYS A 77 -1.04 6.59 -3.31
CA LYS A 77 0.06 6.92 -4.20
C LYS A 77 0.41 8.41 -4.11
N VAL A 78 1.68 8.72 -3.84
CA VAL A 78 2.21 10.09 -3.86
C VAL A 78 2.43 10.51 -5.30
N LYS A 79 1.80 11.61 -5.71
CA LYS A 79 2.10 12.25 -6.99
C LYS A 79 3.41 13.03 -6.82
N LYS A 80 4.39 12.78 -7.69
CA LYS A 80 5.51 13.72 -7.82
C LYS A 80 4.92 15.07 -8.27
N SER A 81 5.15 16.14 -7.52
CA SER A 81 4.95 17.48 -8.05
C SER A 81 5.95 17.69 -9.20
N ASN A 82 5.52 18.35 -10.27
CA ASN A 82 6.37 18.67 -11.42
C ASN A 82 7.45 19.75 -11.09
N GLU A 83 7.74 20.02 -9.82
CA GLU A 83 8.59 21.15 -9.40
C GLU A 83 10.08 20.80 -9.22
N GLU A 84 10.51 19.57 -9.50
CA GLU A 84 11.95 19.19 -9.46
C GLU A 84 12.60 19.11 -10.86
N LEU A 85 12.23 20.00 -11.78
CA LEU A 85 12.91 20.17 -13.07
C LEU A 85 13.12 21.66 -13.36
N ASN A 86 14.08 22.28 -12.66
CA ASN A 86 14.94 23.35 -13.19
C ASN A 86 15.80 23.94 -12.06
N ILE A 87 16.97 23.35 -11.84
CA ILE A 87 18.12 24.11 -11.30
C ILE A 87 19.35 23.71 -12.11
N HIS A 88 19.44 24.19 -13.34
CA HIS A 88 20.69 24.36 -14.06
C HIS A 88 20.49 25.46 -15.10
N GLU A 89 21.02 26.64 -14.79
CA GLU A 89 21.98 27.39 -15.62
C GLU A 89 22.91 28.18 -14.69
#